data_AF-A0A1Y5K321-F1
#
_entry.id   AF-A0A1Y5K321-F1
#
_cell.length_a   1.000
_cell.length_b   1.000
_cell.length_c   1.000
_cell.angle_alpha   90.00
_cell.angle_beta   90.00
_cell.angle_gamma   90.00
#
_symmetry.space_group_name_H-M   'P 1'
#
loop_
_entity.id
_entity.type
_entity.pdbx_description
1 polymer ?
#
loop_
_entity_poly.entity_id
_entity_poly.type
_entity_poly.pdbx_seq_one_letter_code
_entity_poly.pdbx_strand_id
1 'polypeptide(L)'
;MHLKFLSITILLIMLSACAERRIDIIDRNGKIVGGCIAGFDWHLHGLQDSIDYMLYQCAKESIAAGYSITDNSLLEKDFSLPDPPAGKSWNRKLAIESYKKGDITERKLGYVLAEIEYSYQKIIMAAEDDLSEGKIDMVEFNQITRKARFEWLGE
;
A
#
# COMPACT_ATOMS: atom_id res chain seq x y z
N MET A 1 -35.51 -22.32 -13.77
CA MET A 1 -35.00 -22.13 -12.38
C MET A 1 -33.48 -21.92 -12.35
N HIS A 2 -32.70 -22.60 -13.21
CA HIS A 2 -31.23 -22.44 -13.29
C HIS A 2 -30.73 -21.05 -13.73
N LEU A 3 -31.40 -20.36 -14.67
CA LEU A 3 -30.96 -19.04 -15.15
C LEU A 3 -31.09 -17.92 -14.10
N LYS A 4 -32.10 -18.02 -13.22
CA LYS A 4 -32.32 -17.09 -12.10
C LYS A 4 -31.27 -17.30 -11.00
N PHE A 5 -30.96 -18.56 -10.67
CA PHE A 5 -29.88 -18.89 -9.74
C PHE A 5 -28.51 -18.44 -10.28
N LEU A 6 -28.22 -18.65 -11.57
CA LEU A 6 -26.98 -18.19 -12.20
C LEU A 6 -26.84 -16.66 -12.15
N SER A 7 -27.93 -15.92 -12.40
CA SER A 7 -27.93 -14.45 -12.31
C SER A 7 -27.71 -13.96 -10.88
N ILE A 8 -28.25 -14.64 -9.88
CA ILE A 8 -28.05 -14.31 -8.46
C ILE A 8 -26.60 -14.59 -8.05
N THR A 9 -26.01 -15.71 -8.48
CA THR A 9 -24.60 -16.02 -8.19
C THR A 9 -23.64 -15.01 -8.83
N ILE A 10 -23.90 -14.59 -10.08
CA ILE A 10 -23.10 -13.56 -10.76
C ILE A 10 -23.21 -12.20 -10.04
N LEU A 11 -24.41 -11.83 -9.58
CA LEU A 11 -24.62 -10.58 -8.85
C LEU A 11 -23.93 -10.59 -7.48
N LEU A 12 -23.89 -11.74 -6.79
CA LEU A 12 -23.16 -11.89 -5.52
C LEU A 12 -21.64 -11.79 -5.69
N ILE A 13 -21.07 -12.32 -6.78
CA ILE A 13 -19.63 -12.23 -7.08
C ILE A 13 -19.22 -10.77 -7.35
N MET A 14 -20.11 -9.97 -7.95
CA MET A 14 -19.85 -8.54 -8.21
C MET A 14 -19.85 -7.66 -6.95
N LEU A 15 -20.41 -8.15 -5.83
CA LEU A 15 -20.46 -7.41 -4.56
C LEU A 15 -19.22 -7.66 -3.67
N SER A 16 -18.37 -8.64 -4.02
CA SER A 16 -17.22 -9.04 -3.21
C SER A 16 -15.90 -8.69 -3.90
N ALA A 17 -15.39 -7.45 -3.80
CA ALA A 17 -13.99 -7.21 -4.20
C ALA A 17 -13.28 -5.97 -3.66
N CYS A 18 -13.93 -4.99 -3.02
CA CYS A 18 -13.19 -3.89 -2.40
C CYS A 18 -12.71 -4.31 -1.01
N ALA A 19 -11.46 -4.75 -0.88
CA ALA A 19 -10.82 -4.93 0.42
C ALA A 19 -10.17 -3.61 0.83
N GLU A 20 -10.82 -2.89 1.73
CA GLU A 20 -10.34 -1.63 2.29
C GLU A 20 -10.50 -1.68 3.81
N ARG A 21 -9.55 -1.08 4.54
CA ARG A 21 -9.65 -0.88 5.98
C ARG A 21 -9.22 0.53 6.36
N ARG A 22 -9.84 1.06 7.41
CA ARG A 22 -9.58 2.40 7.97
C ARG A 22 -9.14 2.32 9.42
N ILE A 23 -8.21 3.19 9.81
CA ILE A 23 -7.93 3.56 11.20
C ILE A 23 -8.16 5.06 11.38
N ASP A 24 -8.62 5.49 12.56
CA ASP A 24 -8.88 6.90 12.84
C ASP A 24 -7.69 7.49 13.60
N ILE A 25 -7.40 8.76 13.32
CA ILE A 25 -6.37 9.55 14.00
C ILE A 25 -7.05 10.45 15.02
N ILE A 26 -6.60 10.37 16.26
CA ILE A 26 -7.18 11.04 17.43
C ILE A 26 -6.20 12.06 17.99
N ASP A 27 -6.68 13.29 18.20
CA ASP A 27 -5.91 14.36 18.84
C ASP A 27 -5.77 14.18 20.36
N ARG A 28 -5.04 15.09 20.99
CA ARG A 28 -4.80 15.07 22.45
C ARG A 28 -6.07 15.30 23.28
N ASN A 29 -7.13 15.82 22.68
CA ASN A 29 -8.42 16.05 23.33
C ASN A 29 -9.38 14.85 23.15
N GLY A 30 -8.94 13.77 22.49
CA GLY A 30 -9.77 12.61 22.19
C GLY A 30 -10.68 12.79 20.97
N LYS A 31 -10.48 13.84 20.16
CA LYS A 31 -11.27 14.09 18.97
C LYS A 31 -10.65 13.42 17.74
N ILE A 32 -11.48 12.78 16.92
CA ILE A 32 -11.08 12.29 15.61
C ILE A 32 -10.78 13.50 14.69
N VAL A 33 -9.55 13.60 14.22
CA VAL A 33 -9.06 14.68 13.35
C VAL A 33 -8.74 14.20 11.94
N GLY A 34 -8.70 12.89 11.72
CA GLY A 34 -8.43 12.30 10.41
C GLY A 34 -8.56 10.79 10.44
N GLY A 35 -8.08 10.13 9.39
CA GLY A 35 -7.96 8.69 9.36
C GLY A 35 -7.18 8.23 8.15
N CYS A 36 -6.58 7.06 8.27
CA CYS A 36 -5.86 6.41 7.20
C CYS A 36 -6.68 5.28 6.65
N ILE A 37 -6.79 5.27 5.33
CA ILE A 37 -7.51 4.27 4.57
C ILE A 37 -6.48 3.56 3.71
N ALA A 38 -6.46 2.24 3.78
CA ALA A 38 -5.64 1.41 2.93
C ALA A 38 -6.52 0.39 2.23
N GLY A 39 -6.37 0.33 0.91
CA GLY A 39 -7.01 -0.65 0.04
C GLY A 39 -6.11 -0.88 -1.16
N PHE A 40 -6.17 -2.08 -1.72
CA PHE A 40 -5.43 -2.43 -2.92
C PHE A 40 -6.36 -3.07 -3.92
N ASP A 41 -6.39 -2.51 -5.13
CA ASP A 41 -7.11 -3.11 -6.23
C ASP A 41 -6.30 -4.29 -6.80
N TRP A 42 -6.97 -5.42 -7.02
CA TRP A 42 -6.43 -6.58 -7.73
C TRP A 42 -5.13 -7.18 -7.15
N HIS A 43 -4.86 -6.97 -5.86
CA HIS A 43 -3.81 -7.69 -5.14
C HIS A 43 -4.23 -9.14 -4.89
N LEU A 44 -3.81 -10.05 -5.78
CA LEU A 44 -4.16 -11.48 -5.70
C LEU A 44 -3.51 -12.21 -4.52
N HIS A 45 -2.39 -11.70 -4.01
CA HIS A 45 -1.61 -12.29 -2.94
C HIS A 45 -1.25 -11.24 -1.89
N GLY A 46 -1.28 -11.62 -0.61
CA GLY A 46 -0.87 -10.75 0.48
C GLY A 46 -1.75 -9.51 0.68
N LEU A 47 -2.97 -9.46 0.13
CA LEU A 47 -3.86 -8.29 0.17
C LEU A 47 -4.08 -7.73 1.58
N GLN A 48 -4.47 -8.58 2.53
CA GLN A 48 -4.69 -8.16 3.92
C GLN A 48 -3.38 -7.75 4.60
N ASP A 49 -2.29 -8.44 4.30
CA ASP A 49 -0.96 -8.11 4.82
C ASP A 49 -0.47 -6.76 4.29
N SER A 50 -0.73 -6.44 3.03
CA SER A 50 -0.45 -5.13 2.43
C SER A 50 -1.27 -4.03 3.08
N ILE A 51 -2.58 -4.24 3.27
CA ILE A 51 -3.48 -3.27 3.95
C ILE A 51 -2.97 -3.01 5.37
N ASP A 52 -2.68 -4.08 6.12
CA ASP A 52 -2.17 -3.99 7.48
C ASP A 52 -0.84 -3.24 7.56
N TYR A 53 0.07 -3.51 6.62
CA TYR A 53 1.35 -2.83 6.53
C TYR A 53 1.19 -1.33 6.29
N MET A 54 0.31 -0.94 5.35
CA MET A 54 0.04 0.47 5.06
C MET A 54 -0.55 1.21 6.26
N LEU A 55 -1.51 0.58 6.94
CA LEU A 55 -2.12 1.16 8.14
C LEU A 55 -1.11 1.25 9.28
N TYR A 56 -0.17 0.30 9.38
CA TYR A 56 0.95 0.38 10.31
C TYR A 56 1.91 1.54 10.00
N GLN A 57 2.24 1.79 8.73
CA GLN A 57 3.07 2.95 8.36
C GLN A 57 2.39 4.26 8.74
N CYS A 58 1.11 4.43 8.41
CA CYS A 58 0.35 5.60 8.86
C CYS A 58 0.31 5.71 10.40
N ALA A 59 0.07 4.60 11.10
CA ALA A 59 0.04 4.59 12.56
C ALA A 59 1.35 5.14 13.14
N LYS A 60 2.49 4.69 12.62
CA LYS A 60 3.81 5.17 13.04
C LYS A 60 4.00 6.66 12.76
N GLU A 61 3.65 7.13 11.57
CA GLU A 61 3.79 8.55 11.21
C GLU A 61 2.88 9.44 12.08
N SER A 62 1.65 9.00 12.33
CA SER A 62 0.69 9.71 13.19
C SER A 62 1.16 9.80 14.64
N ILE A 63 1.68 8.70 15.19
CA ILE A 63 2.23 8.67 16.56
C ILE A 63 3.48 9.53 16.65
N ALA A 64 4.36 9.50 15.65
CA ALA A 64 5.54 10.36 15.59
C ALA A 64 5.16 11.85 15.54
N ALA A 65 4.04 12.20 14.92
CA ALA A 65 3.46 13.54 14.91
C ALA A 65 2.72 13.92 16.22
N GLY A 66 2.64 13.00 17.20
CA GLY A 66 2.05 13.25 18.52
C GLY A 66 0.53 13.03 18.59
N TYR A 67 -0.03 12.29 17.63
CA TYR A 67 -1.41 11.81 17.65
C TYR A 67 -1.53 10.40 18.23
N SER A 68 -2.75 9.97 18.49
CA SER A 68 -3.09 8.57 18.82
C SER A 68 -3.96 7.96 17.73
N ILE A 69 -4.13 6.63 17.74
CA ILE A 69 -4.92 5.91 16.74
C ILE A 69 -5.94 4.97 17.39
N THR A 70 -6.98 4.58 16.64
CA THR A 70 -8.03 3.66 17.14
C THR A 70 -7.60 2.19 17.24
N ASP A 71 -6.66 1.73 16.41
CA ASP A 71 -6.26 0.32 16.34
C ASP A 71 -4.78 0.12 16.70
N ASN A 72 -4.50 -0.02 18.00
CA ASN A 72 -3.13 -0.26 18.49
C ASN A 72 -2.62 -1.69 18.19
N SER A 73 -3.49 -2.63 17.77
CA SER A 73 -3.06 -4.01 17.47
C SER A 73 -2.07 -4.06 16.30
N LEU A 74 -2.08 -3.05 15.43
CA LEU A 74 -1.11 -2.88 14.37
C LEU A 74 0.31 -2.69 14.90
N LEU A 75 0.47 -2.09 16.08
CA LEU A 75 1.80 -1.82 16.65
C LEU A 75 2.45 -3.08 17.25
N GLU A 76 1.67 -4.12 17.51
CA GLU A 76 2.12 -5.38 18.11
C GLU A 76 2.58 -6.40 17.05
N LYS A 77 2.25 -6.18 15.78
CA LYS A 77 2.59 -7.07 14.67
C LYS A 77 4.02 -6.85 14.19
N ASP A 78 4.69 -7.93 13.78
CA ASP A 78 6.00 -7.87 13.14
C ASP A 78 5.87 -7.57 11.63
N PHE A 79 6.11 -6.30 11.28
CA PHE A 79 6.17 -5.82 9.90
C PHE A 79 7.59 -5.75 9.33
N SER A 80 8.56 -6.51 9.89
CA SER A 80 9.90 -6.57 9.32
C SER A 80 9.87 -6.97 7.84
N LEU A 81 10.62 -6.26 7.01
CA LEU A 81 10.79 -6.61 5.61
C LEU A 81 11.88 -7.66 5.46
N PRO A 82 11.73 -8.61 4.52
CA PRO A 82 12.84 -9.48 4.14
C PRO A 82 13.89 -8.67 3.38
N ASP A 83 15.16 -9.07 3.50
CA ASP A 83 16.22 -8.48 2.70
C ASP A 83 16.00 -8.79 1.20
N PRO A 84 16.21 -7.81 0.30
CA PRO A 84 16.21 -8.08 -1.12
C PRO A 84 17.41 -8.97 -1.51
N PRO A 85 17.33 -9.68 -2.64
CA PRO A 85 18.49 -10.39 -3.19
C PRO A 85 19.73 -9.50 -3.30
N ALA A 86 20.90 -10.07 -3.04
CA ALA A 86 22.15 -9.33 -2.93
C ALA A 86 22.39 -8.36 -4.11
N GLY A 87 22.67 -7.10 -3.78
CA GLY A 87 22.93 -6.04 -4.76
C GLY A 87 21.69 -5.52 -5.50
N LYS A 88 20.48 -5.91 -5.10
CA LYS A 88 19.21 -5.44 -5.67
C LYS A 88 18.40 -4.65 -4.65
N SER A 89 17.49 -3.83 -5.16
CA SER A 89 16.39 -3.24 -4.39
C SER A 89 15.09 -3.97 -4.73
N TRP A 90 14.14 -3.97 -3.80
CA TRP A 90 12.82 -4.50 -4.08
C TRP A 90 12.11 -3.68 -5.16
N ASN A 91 11.47 -4.41 -6.08
CA ASN A 91 10.48 -3.90 -7.00
C ASN A 91 9.43 -5.00 -7.19
N ARG A 92 8.29 -4.65 -7.80
CA ARG A 92 7.14 -5.55 -7.91
C ARG A 92 7.51 -6.86 -8.61
N LYS A 93 8.24 -6.77 -9.72
CA LYS A 93 8.69 -7.94 -10.48
C LYS A 93 9.55 -8.88 -9.63
N LEU A 94 10.57 -8.34 -8.96
CA LEU A 94 11.49 -9.12 -8.12
C LEU A 94 10.76 -9.77 -6.94
N ALA A 95 9.86 -9.03 -6.28
CA ALA A 95 9.08 -9.53 -5.16
C ALA A 95 8.20 -10.73 -5.57
N ILE A 96 7.50 -10.62 -6.70
CA ILE A 96 6.66 -11.71 -7.24
C ILE A 96 7.52 -12.92 -7.62
N GLU A 97 8.69 -12.70 -8.25
CA GLU A 97 9.62 -13.78 -8.60
C GLU A 97 10.16 -14.50 -7.36
N SER A 98 10.56 -13.76 -6.32
CA SER A 98 11.03 -14.32 -5.05
C SER A 98 9.93 -15.13 -4.34
N TYR A 99 8.69 -14.65 -4.34
CA TYR A 99 7.56 -15.41 -3.81
C TYR A 99 7.32 -16.72 -4.57
N LYS A 100 7.32 -16.67 -5.91
CA LYS A 100 7.15 -17.87 -6.75
C LYS A 100 8.23 -18.92 -6.55
N LYS A 101 9.45 -18.50 -6.18
CA LYS A 101 10.57 -19.40 -5.85
C LYS A 101 10.51 -19.96 -4.43
N GLY A 102 9.66 -19.40 -3.57
CA GLY A 102 9.59 -19.74 -2.15
C GLY A 102 10.63 -19.04 -1.29
N ASP A 103 11.33 -18.02 -1.81
CA ASP A 103 12.35 -17.27 -1.07
C ASP A 103 11.72 -16.38 0.03
N ILE A 104 10.47 -15.95 -0.19
CA ILE A 104 9.67 -15.18 0.77
C ILE A 104 8.28 -15.78 0.89
N THR A 105 7.64 -15.60 2.05
CA THR A 105 6.26 -16.02 2.29
C THR A 105 5.27 -15.04 1.64
N GLU A 106 4.01 -15.46 1.45
CA GLU A 106 2.95 -14.57 0.95
C GLU A 106 2.75 -13.31 1.82
N ARG A 107 2.86 -13.46 3.14
CA ARG A 107 2.82 -12.34 4.08
C ARG A 107 3.92 -11.33 3.80
N LYS A 108 5.17 -11.81 3.68
CA LYS A 108 6.33 -10.95 3.40
C LYS A 108 6.25 -10.36 1.99
N LEU A 109 5.65 -11.06 1.02
CA LEU A 109 5.30 -10.46 -0.28
C LEU A 109 4.37 -9.27 -0.11
N GLY A 110 3.29 -9.40 0.67
CA GLY A 110 2.36 -8.30 0.94
C GLY A 110 3.06 -7.07 1.52
N TYR A 111 3.92 -7.27 2.53
CA TYR A 111 4.68 -6.17 3.14
C TYR A 111 5.63 -5.49 2.15
N VAL A 112 6.35 -6.28 1.35
CA VAL A 112 7.25 -5.73 0.32
C VAL A 112 6.47 -4.94 -0.73
N LEU A 113 5.35 -5.48 -1.24
CA LEU A 113 4.52 -4.80 -2.23
C LEU A 113 3.95 -3.48 -1.69
N ALA A 114 3.47 -3.49 -0.46
CA ALA A 114 2.99 -2.28 0.21
C ALA A 114 4.10 -1.24 0.41
N GLU A 115 5.30 -1.64 0.85
CA GLU A 115 6.41 -0.71 1.06
C GLU A 115 6.87 -0.03 -0.24
N ILE A 116 7.04 -0.82 -1.31
CA ILE A 116 7.50 -0.24 -2.59
C ILE A 116 6.44 0.66 -3.21
N GLU A 117 5.16 0.32 -3.06
CA GLU A 117 4.06 1.16 -3.53
C GLU A 117 3.93 2.43 -2.69
N TYR A 118 4.06 2.33 -1.37
CA TYR A 118 4.10 3.49 -0.48
C TYR A 118 5.22 4.46 -0.85
N SER A 119 6.44 3.94 -1.06
CA SER A 119 7.59 4.73 -1.49
C SER A 119 7.36 5.41 -2.84
N TYR A 120 6.78 4.68 -3.80
CA TYR A 120 6.38 5.24 -5.09
C TYR A 120 5.39 6.40 -4.93
N GLN A 121 4.31 6.20 -4.17
CA GLN A 121 3.29 7.23 -3.97
C GLN A 121 3.85 8.49 -3.31
N LYS A 122 4.78 8.38 -2.35
CA LYS A 122 5.45 9.55 -1.76
C LYS A 122 6.21 10.37 -2.79
N ILE A 123 6.89 9.73 -3.73
CA ILE A 123 7.61 10.42 -4.80
C ILE A 123 6.63 11.12 -5.74
N ILE A 124 5.53 10.46 -6.11
CA ILE A 124 4.51 11.05 -6.98
C ILE A 124 3.86 12.25 -6.31
N MET A 125 3.40 12.12 -5.07
CA MET A 125 2.77 13.23 -4.32
C MET A 125 3.72 14.43 -4.19
N ALA A 126 4.99 14.21 -3.85
CA ALA A 126 5.97 15.28 -3.77
C ALA A 126 6.20 15.98 -5.13
N ALA A 127 6.24 15.21 -6.22
CA ALA A 127 6.37 15.76 -7.56
C ALA A 127 5.12 16.54 -8.01
N GLU A 128 3.93 16.08 -7.63
CA GLU A 128 2.67 16.80 -7.86
C GLU A 128 2.62 18.12 -7.10
N ASP A 129 3.02 18.11 -5.83
CA ASP A 129 3.14 19.32 -5.01
C ASP A 129 4.12 20.32 -5.65
N ASP A 130 5.33 19.87 -6.00
CA ASP A 130 6.35 20.72 -6.60
C ASP A 130 5.92 21.28 -7.98
N LEU A 131 5.19 20.48 -8.78
CA LEU A 131 4.62 20.96 -10.05
C LEU A 131 3.53 22.01 -9.81
N SER A 132 2.66 21.79 -8.81
CA SER A 132 1.57 22.71 -8.48
C SER A 132 2.07 24.05 -7.94
N GLU A 133 3.21 24.03 -7.24
CA GLU A 133 3.89 25.21 -6.71
C GLU A 133 4.80 25.89 -7.75
N GLY A 134 4.92 25.30 -8.95
CA GLY A 134 5.75 25.83 -10.04
C GLY A 134 7.25 25.71 -9.79
N LYS A 135 7.69 24.82 -8.90
CA LYS A 135 9.10 24.53 -8.63
C LYS A 135 9.75 23.67 -9.71
N ILE A 136 8.95 22.83 -10.37
CA ILE A 136 9.36 22.01 -11.51
C ILE A 136 8.41 22.23 -12.68
N ASP A 137 8.88 21.95 -13.89
CA ASP A 137 8.04 21.96 -15.08
C ASP A 137 7.44 20.57 -15.39
N MET A 138 6.58 20.52 -16.42
CA MET A 138 5.95 19.28 -16.87
C MET A 138 6.96 18.26 -17.42
N VAL A 139 8.11 18.70 -17.95
CA VAL A 139 9.16 17.80 -18.47
C VAL A 139 9.84 17.10 -17.30
N GLU A 140 10.23 17.85 -16.27
CA GLU A 140 10.83 17.32 -15.04
C GLU A 140 9.88 16.38 -14.31
N PHE A 141 8.61 16.78 -14.14
CA PHE A 141 7.57 15.92 -13.57
C PHE A 141 7.47 14.57 -14.29
N ASN A 142 7.40 14.59 -15.62
CA ASN A 142 7.32 13.37 -16.43
C ASN A 142 8.58 12.48 -16.31
N GLN A 143 9.75 13.07 -16.09
CA GLN A 143 10.99 12.31 -15.86
C GLN A 143 10.98 11.64 -14.48
N ILE A 144 10.58 12.37 -13.44
CA ILE A 144 10.48 11.86 -12.06
C ILE A 144 9.49 10.70 -12.01
N THR A 145 8.27 10.92 -12.50
CA THR A 145 7.20 9.90 -12.48
C THR A 145 7.59 8.65 -13.27
N ARG A 146 8.23 8.80 -14.44
CA ARG A 146 8.71 7.66 -15.23
C ARG A 146 9.78 6.87 -14.50
N LYS A 147 10.76 7.55 -13.89
CA LYS A 147 11.83 6.90 -13.13
C LYS A 147 11.26 6.16 -11.92
N ALA A 148 10.40 6.81 -11.13
CA ALA A 148 9.76 6.22 -9.97
C ALA A 148 8.94 4.98 -10.35
N ARG A 149 8.20 5.04 -11.47
CA ARG A 149 7.43 3.91 -11.98
C ARG A 149 8.33 2.73 -12.38
N PHE A 150 9.45 3.01 -13.05
CA PHE A 150 10.42 1.97 -13.42
C PHE A 150 11.04 1.30 -12.19
N GLU A 151 11.39 2.07 -11.17
CA GLU A 151 11.92 1.56 -9.89
C GLU A 151 10.87 0.72 -9.14
N TRP A 152 9.61 1.17 -9.11
CA TRP A 152 8.50 0.46 -8.47
C TRP A 152 8.16 -0.86 -9.16
N LEU A 153 8.00 -0.85 -10.49
CA LEU A 153 7.56 -2.02 -11.25
C LEU A 153 8.71 -2.98 -11.55
N GLY A 154 9.90 -2.46 -11.83
CA GLY A 154 11.06 -3.22 -12.30
C GLY A 154 11.01 -3.59 -13.79
N GLU A 155 10.23 -2.87 -14.60
CA GLU A 155 10.07 -3.04 -16.05
C GLU A 155 9.69 -1.76 -16.79
#